data_AF-A0A3B0Z2W1-F1
#
_entry.id   AF-A0A3B0Z2W1-F1
#
_cell.length_a   1.000
_cell.length_b   1.000
_cell.length_c   1.000
_cell.angle_alpha   90.00
_cell.angle_beta   90.00
_cell.angle_gamma   90.00
#
_symmetry.space_group_name_H-M   'P 1'
#
loop_
_entity.id
_entity.type
_entity.pdbx_description
1 polymer ?
#
loop_
_entity_poly.entity_id
_entity_poly.type
_entity_poly.pdbx_seq_one_letter_code
_entity_poly.pdbx_strand_id
1 'polypeptide(L)' 'MVGAASLYSPTGERLHTIYLGAAPEYEKAAFKARFNKKIAALKAT' A
#
# COMPACT_ATOMS: atom_id res chain seq x y z
N MET A 1 -2.93 4.46 11.77
CA MET A 1 -2.30 3.21 11.25
C MET A 1 -1.39 3.53 10.07
N VAL A 2 -0.30 2.77 9.90
CA VAL A 2 0.66 2.93 8.79
C VAL A 2 0.88 1.61 8.07
N GLY A 3 1.14 1.64 6.77
CA GLY A 3 1.47 0.48 5.95
C GLY A 3 2.40 0.86 4.80
N ALA A 4 3.15 -0.13 4.31
CA ALA A 4 4.10 0.05 3.21
C ALA A 4 3.90 -1.03 2.14
N ALA A 5 4.01 -0.65 0.87
CA ALA A 5 3.99 -1.54 -0.27
C ALA A 5 5.25 -1.34 -1.11
N SER A 6 6.11 -2.35 -1.20
CA SER A 6 7.32 -2.32 -2.01
C SER A 6 7.09 -3.05 -3.33
N LEU A 7 7.46 -2.38 -4.42
CA LEU A 7 7.43 -2.92 -5.78
C LEU A 7 8.80 -3.47 -6.12
N TYR A 8 8.80 -4.60 -6.82
CA TYR A 8 10.01 -5.29 -7.25
C TYR A 8 9.94 -5.54 -8.77
N SER A 9 11.11 -5.53 -9.41
CA SER A 9 11.25 -5.95 -10.80
C SER A 9 11.01 -7.47 -10.91
N PRO A 10 10.80 -7.98 -12.14
CA PRO A 10 10.78 -9.42 -12.37
C PRO A 10 12.07 -10.15 -11.93
N THR A 11 13.19 -9.43 -11.85
CA THR A 11 14.49 -9.96 -11.39
C THR A 11 14.67 -9.86 -9.87
N GLY A 12 13.68 -9.34 -9.13
CA GLY A 12 13.70 -9.24 -7.67
C GLY A 12 14.39 -7.97 -7.13
N GLU A 13 14.76 -7.03 -7.99
CA GLU A 13 15.30 -5.75 -7.57
C GLU A 13 14.18 -4.85 -7.03
N ARG A 14 14.41 -4.17 -5.91
CA ARG A 14 13.41 -3.24 -5.35
C ARG A 14 13.37 -1.97 -6.20
N LEU A 15 12.22 -1.68 -6.79
CA LEU A 15 12.02 -0.51 -7.63
C LEU A 15 11.59 0.70 -6.80
N HIS A 16 10.52 0.55 -6.01
CA HIS A 16 9.92 1.66 -5.29
C HIS A 16 9.21 1.18 -4.03
N THR A 17 9.06 2.04 -3.02
CA THR A 17 8.25 1.75 -1.83
C THR A 17 7.28 2.88 -1.56
N ILE A 18 6.02 2.52 -1.40
CA ILE A 18 4.92 3.44 -1.14
C ILE A 18 4.52 3.30 0.32
N TYR A 19 4.50 4.41 1.04
CA TYR A 19 3.99 4.49 2.40
C TYR A 19 2.59 5.08 2.41
N LEU A 20 1.68 4.47 3.17
CA LEU A 20 0.34 4.98 3.39
C LEU A 20 0.08 5.12 4.88
N GLY A 21 -0.18 6.35 5.31
CA GLY A 21 -0.68 6.66 6.64
C GLY A 21 -2.17 6.97 6.63
N ALA A 22 -2.85 6.58 7.72
CA ALA A 22 -4.12 7.15 8.13
C ALA A 22 -4.04 7.52 9.60
N ALA A 23 -4.66 8.65 9.96
CA ALA A 23 -4.75 9.10 11.33
C ALA A 23 -5.52 8.05 12.18
N PRO A 24 -5.19 7.87 13.47
CA PRO A 24 -5.73 6.80 14.31
C PRO A 24 -7.25 6.87 14.50
N GLU A 25 -7.85 8.05 14.32
CA GLU A 25 -9.29 8.29 14.36
C GLU A 25 -10.02 7.58 13.21
N TYR A 26 -9.30 7.27 12.12
CA TYR A 26 -9.79 6.40 11.07
C TYR A 26 -9.59 4.94 11.48
N GLU A 27 -10.71 4.27 11.74
CA GLU A 27 -10.75 2.89 12.20
C GLU A 27 -9.91 1.93 11.34
N LYS A 28 -9.54 0.78 11.93
CA LYS A 28 -8.75 -0.27 11.29
C LYS A 28 -9.33 -0.75 9.97
N ALA A 29 -10.65 -0.90 9.90
CA ALA A 29 -11.33 -1.36 8.69
C ALA A 29 -11.18 -0.34 7.55
N ALA A 30 -11.33 0.94 7.84
CA ALA A 30 -11.18 2.02 6.87
C ALA A 30 -9.75 2.09 6.30
N PHE A 31 -8.73 1.99 7.16
CA PHE A 31 -7.34 1.93 6.72
C PHE A 31 -7.08 0.73 5.79
N LYS A 32 -7.54 -0.47 6.18
CA LYS A 32 -7.38 -1.69 5.37
C LYS A 32 -8.06 -1.56 4.01
N ALA A 33 -9.28 -1.06 3.95
CA ALA A 33 -10.02 -0.87 2.70
C ALA A 33 -9.27 0.08 1.75
N ARG A 34 -8.79 1.22 2.28
CA ARG A 34 -8.00 2.20 1.50
C ARG A 34 -6.68 1.60 1.01
N PHE A 35 -5.97 0.86 1.86
CA PHE A 35 -4.70 0.24 1.50
C PHE A 35 -4.88 -0.84 0.43
N ASN A 36 -5.89 -1.69 0.56
CA ASN A 36 -6.23 -2.71 -0.44
C ASN A 36 -6.61 -2.09 -1.78
N LYS A 37 -7.39 -1.00 -1.79
CA LYS A 37 -7.71 -0.27 -3.02
C LYS A 37 -6.45 0.25 -3.71
N LYS A 38 -5.47 0.76 -2.94
CA LYS A 38 -4.20 1.23 -3.50
C LYS A 38 -3.39 0.07 -4.10
N ILE A 39 -3.33 -1.08 -3.43
CA ILE A 39 -2.66 -2.29 -3.95
C ILE A 39 -3.31 -2.76 -5.25
N ALA A 40 -4.65 -2.79 -5.32
CA ALA A 40 -5.37 -3.20 -6.52
C ALA A 40 -5.06 -2.26 -7.71
N ALA A 41 -5.02 -0.96 -7.48
CA ALA A 41 -4.65 0.01 -8.51
C ALA A 41 -3.20 -0.19 -9.01
N LEU A 42 -2.25 -0.51 -8.11
CA LEU A 42 -0.85 -0.77 -8.49
C LEU A 42 -0.69 -2.03 -9.33
N LYS A 43 -1.52 -3.05 -9.11
CA LYS A 43 -1.51 -4.30 -9.90
C LYS A 43 -2.17 -4.18 -11.27
N ALA A 44 -2.93 -3.12 -11.52
CA ALA A 44 -3.60 -2.89 -12.79
C ALA A 44 -2.71 -2.15 -13.81
N THR A 45 -1.52 -1.72 -13.38
CA THR A 45 -0.43 -1.17 -14.20
C THR A 45 0.56 -2.25 -14.57
#